data_AF-A0A323TG79-F1
#
_entry.id   AF-A0A323TG79-F1
#
_cell.length_a   1.000
_cell.length_b   1.000
_cell.length_c   1.000
_cell.angle_alpha   90.00
_cell.angle_beta   90.00
_cell.angle_gamma   90.00
#
_symmetry.space_group_name_H-M   'P 1'
#
loop_
_entity.id
_entity.type
_entity.pdbx_description
1 polymer ?
#
loop_
_entity_poly.entity_id
_entity_poly.type
_entity_poly.pdbx_seq_one_letter_code
_entity_poly.pdbx_strand_id
1 'polypeptide(L)'
;MQRNKIIILIAGTIILLILIFIMSWLDREGSSPNTTQSNSGVTETTENTNNEIQNDEQSNSENSLNVQSDEGLNEANEGTNELDDREIQEIAQETILQHDLNESATELSEETLYNHFLLFSDYRSTISEEEDLASNENESQGEWPAIELKGWYDHAVEEYQFTYSEDHFLQFIREENLLENEERSLKILFDELENTNENLYIRQLEIHYLKPYIWENVKQQVASDTSEDSTEDEDYQHFRSFEQEILNDLIEKHPEMFESE
;
A
#
# COMPACT_ATOMS: atom_id res chain seq x y z
N MET A 1 42.74 6.00 37.64
CA MET A 1 41.31 5.91 38.02
C MET A 1 40.35 6.67 37.10
N GLN A 2 40.77 7.70 36.34
CA GLN A 2 39.86 8.43 35.42
C GLN A 2 39.61 7.74 34.06
N ARG A 3 40.55 6.93 33.55
CA ARG A 3 40.42 6.27 32.23
C ARG A 3 39.36 5.16 32.19
N ASN A 4 39.20 4.39 33.25
CA ASN A 4 38.18 3.33 33.32
C ASN A 4 36.75 3.91 33.41
N LYS A 5 36.59 5.12 33.95
CA LYS A 5 35.28 5.79 34.02
C LYS A 5 34.81 6.27 32.65
N ILE A 6 35.74 6.70 31.78
CA ILE A 6 35.43 7.13 30.40
C ILE A 6 35.05 5.94 29.54
N ILE A 7 35.73 4.80 29.70
CA ILE A 7 35.43 3.58 28.95
C ILE A 7 34.04 3.02 29.31
N ILE A 8 33.67 3.05 30.60
CA ILE A 8 32.32 2.64 31.05
C ILE A 8 31.25 3.60 30.52
N LEU A 9 31.55 4.89 30.42
CA LEU A 9 30.61 5.90 29.91
C LEU A 9 30.37 5.74 28.40
N ILE A 10 31.44 5.47 27.63
CA ILE A 10 31.36 5.18 26.19
C ILE A 10 30.63 3.85 25.93
N ALA A 11 30.93 2.81 26.70
CA ALA A 11 30.23 1.53 26.59
C ALA A 11 28.74 1.66 26.92
N GLY A 12 28.39 2.49 27.92
CA GLY A 12 27.00 2.78 28.27
C GLY A 12 26.25 3.54 27.18
N THR A 13 26.90 4.49 26.49
CA THR A 13 26.28 5.25 25.39
C THR A 13 26.05 4.38 24.15
N ILE A 14 26.99 3.48 23.85
CA ILE A 14 26.84 2.52 22.75
C ILE A 14 25.69 1.55 23.02
N ILE A 15 25.59 1.01 24.24
CA ILE A 15 24.47 0.12 24.62
C ILE A 15 23.14 0.88 24.56
N LEU A 16 23.11 2.14 24.96
CA LEU A 16 21.90 2.95 24.92
C LEU A 16 21.43 3.27 23.49
N LEU A 17 22.37 3.53 22.57
CA LEU A 17 22.06 3.71 21.14
C LEU A 17 21.52 2.42 20.51
N ILE A 18 22.09 1.26 20.85
CA ILE A 18 21.59 -0.03 20.39
C ILE A 18 20.18 -0.28 20.94
N LEU A 19 19.92 0.05 22.21
CA LEU A 19 18.59 -0.10 22.80
C LEU A 19 17.54 0.82 22.16
N ILE A 20 17.90 2.05 21.82
CA ILE A 20 17.01 2.98 21.09
C ILE A 20 16.70 2.42 19.71
N PHE A 21 17.70 1.86 19.02
CA PHE A 21 17.51 1.27 17.70
C PHE A 21 16.58 0.03 17.77
N ILE A 22 16.77 -0.84 18.77
CA ILE A 22 15.90 -2.00 18.98
C ILE A 22 14.48 -1.55 19.36
N MET A 23 14.33 -0.53 20.19
CA MET A 23 13.01 0.00 20.58
C MET A 23 12.28 0.62 19.38
N SER A 24 12.99 1.39 18.56
CA SER A 24 12.44 1.97 17.32
C SER A 24 12.11 0.90 16.26
N TRP A 25 12.77 -0.26 16.31
CA TRP A 25 12.46 -1.40 15.46
C TRP A 25 11.25 -2.20 16.01
N LEU A 26 11.15 -2.37 17.33
CA LEU A 26 9.99 -2.99 17.97
C LEU A 26 8.71 -2.14 17.83
N ASP A 27 8.81 -0.82 17.96
CA ASP A 27 7.67 0.09 17.74
C ASP A 27 7.18 0.04 16.28
N ARG A 28 8.05 -0.37 15.35
CA ARG A 28 7.72 -0.53 13.93
C ARG A 28 6.99 -1.84 13.62
N GLU A 29 7.11 -2.85 14.50
CA GLU A 29 6.45 -4.17 14.36
C GLU A 29 5.34 -4.43 15.38
N GLY A 30 5.12 -3.54 16.35
CA GLY A 30 3.98 -3.66 17.24
C GLY A 30 3.79 -2.48 18.16
N SER A 31 2.93 -1.52 17.76
CA SER A 31 1.95 -0.88 18.65
C SER A 31 1.03 0.07 17.88
N SER A 32 -0.20 -0.39 17.66
CA SER A 32 -1.38 0.47 17.72
C SER A 32 -1.33 1.32 19.00
N PRO A 33 -1.56 2.65 18.97
CA PRO A 33 -1.54 3.45 20.19
C PRO A 33 -2.87 3.30 20.90
N ASN A 34 -3.00 2.23 21.68
CA ASN A 34 -3.97 2.18 22.76
C ASN A 34 -3.22 2.11 24.08
N THR A 35 -3.05 3.25 24.76
CA THR A 35 -2.96 3.28 26.22
C THR A 35 -3.20 4.68 26.79
N THR A 36 -4.42 4.86 27.29
CA THR A 36 -4.70 5.09 28.71
C THR A 36 -3.71 5.99 29.47
N GLN A 37 -4.13 7.24 29.66
CA GLN A 37 -4.23 7.92 30.96
C GLN A 37 -3.17 7.52 32.02
N SER A 38 -2.11 8.33 32.15
CA SER A 38 -1.28 8.33 33.36
C SER A 38 -1.66 9.52 34.24
N ASN A 39 -2.43 9.21 35.29
CA ASN A 39 -2.62 10.08 36.44
C ASN A 39 -1.27 10.22 37.17
N SER A 40 -0.71 11.43 37.21
CA SER A 40 0.21 11.84 38.26
C SER A 40 -0.42 13.01 39.02
N GLY A 41 -0.95 12.70 40.20
CA GLY A 41 -1.53 13.68 41.10
C GLY A 41 -0.48 14.59 41.71
N VAL A 42 -0.78 15.88 41.73
CA VAL A 42 -0.39 16.78 42.81
C VAL A 42 -1.63 17.57 43.23
N THR A 43 -1.94 17.37 44.50
CA THR A 43 -2.84 18.05 45.44
C THR A 43 -3.14 19.52 45.15
N GLU A 44 -4.44 19.88 45.14
CA GLU A 44 -4.91 21.10 45.80
C GLU A 44 -6.35 20.91 46.32
N THR A 45 -6.45 20.93 47.65
CA THR A 45 -7.65 20.98 48.47
C THR A 45 -8.35 22.32 48.27
N THR A 46 -9.70 22.38 48.33
CA THR A 46 -10.50 23.26 49.24
C THR A 46 -11.97 23.42 48.77
N GLU A 47 -12.87 23.08 49.71
CA GLU A 47 -14.25 23.57 49.96
C GLU A 47 -15.32 23.52 48.85
N ASN A 48 -16.35 22.67 48.95
CA ASN A 48 -17.54 22.78 49.82
C ASN A 48 -18.43 23.98 49.45
N THR A 49 -19.63 23.74 48.89
CA THR A 49 -20.87 24.51 49.16
C THR A 49 -22.08 23.80 48.52
N ASN A 50 -23.00 23.36 49.37
CA ASN A 50 -24.40 23.03 49.10
C ASN A 50 -25.12 24.14 48.32
N ASN A 51 -26.06 23.77 47.46
CA ASN A 51 -27.38 24.42 47.43
C ASN A 51 -28.43 23.48 46.81
N GLU A 52 -29.32 22.98 47.68
CA GLU A 52 -30.68 22.61 47.33
C GLU A 52 -31.47 23.87 46.94
N ILE A 53 -32.29 23.82 45.88
CA ILE A 53 -33.63 24.43 45.87
C ILE A 53 -34.59 23.51 45.09
N GLN A 54 -35.72 23.23 45.74
CA GLN A 54 -36.86 22.39 45.36
C GLN A 54 -37.89 23.09 44.45
N ASN A 55 -38.70 22.23 43.80
CA ASN A 55 -40.14 22.29 43.48
C ASN A 55 -40.69 23.36 42.51
N ASP A 56 -41.40 22.91 41.46
CA ASP A 56 -42.86 22.69 41.56
C ASP A 56 -43.43 21.81 40.42
N GLU A 57 -44.50 21.09 40.77
CA GLU A 57 -45.25 20.06 40.04
C GLU A 57 -46.19 20.61 38.95
N GLN A 58 -46.48 19.86 37.87
CA GLN A 58 -47.86 19.37 37.61
C GLN A 58 -48.01 18.40 36.40
N SER A 59 -48.57 17.23 36.74
CA SER A 59 -49.70 16.53 36.11
C SER A 59 -49.51 15.45 35.03
N ASN A 60 -49.71 14.20 35.50
CA ASN A 60 -50.50 13.07 34.94
C ASN A 60 -50.04 12.43 33.61
N SER A 61 -49.95 11.11 33.43
CA SER A 61 -50.64 10.00 34.09
C SER A 61 -49.85 8.69 33.89
N GLU A 62 -49.95 7.82 34.88
CA GLU A 62 -49.43 6.46 34.95
C GLU A 62 -49.96 5.56 33.82
N ASN A 63 -49.07 4.75 33.23
CA ASN A 63 -49.43 3.38 32.89
C ASN A 63 -48.19 2.49 33.06
N SER A 64 -48.20 1.70 34.13
CA SER A 64 -47.18 0.72 34.48
C SER A 64 -47.31 -0.52 33.60
N LEU A 65 -46.26 -0.85 32.85
CA LEU A 65 -46.08 -2.17 32.23
C LEU A 65 -44.62 -2.62 32.38
N ASN A 66 -44.44 -3.46 33.38
CA ASN A 66 -43.49 -4.56 33.55
C ASN A 66 -42.13 -4.48 32.83
N VAL A 67 -41.08 -4.35 33.64
CA VAL A 67 -39.71 -4.73 33.30
C VAL A 67 -39.68 -6.22 33.00
N GLN A 68 -39.30 -6.58 31.78
CA GLN A 68 -38.73 -7.89 31.51
C GLN A 68 -37.53 -7.69 30.59
N SER A 69 -36.37 -7.79 31.23
CA SER A 69 -35.06 -7.91 30.59
C SER A 69 -35.09 -9.01 29.56
N ASP A 70 -34.74 -8.68 28.32
CA ASP A 70 -34.10 -9.63 27.42
C ASP A 70 -32.89 -8.93 26.83
N GLU A 71 -31.73 -9.41 27.26
CA GLU A 71 -30.41 -9.00 26.82
C GLU A 71 -30.25 -9.42 25.35
N GLY A 72 -30.57 -8.51 24.45
CA GLY A 72 -30.01 -8.49 23.10
C GLY A 72 -29.05 -7.33 23.03
N LEU A 73 -27.78 -7.58 23.33
CA LEU A 73 -26.67 -6.65 23.18
C LEU A 73 -26.70 -6.06 21.76
N ASN A 74 -27.27 -4.86 21.62
CA ASN A 74 -26.78 -3.91 20.62
C ASN A 74 -25.41 -3.48 21.12
N GLU A 75 -24.42 -4.34 20.93
CA GLU A 75 -23.08 -3.87 20.63
C GLU A 75 -23.26 -2.93 19.43
N ALA A 76 -23.19 -1.64 19.71
CA ALA A 76 -22.70 -0.69 18.74
C ALA A 76 -21.36 -1.27 18.29
N ASN A 77 -21.40 -2.03 17.20
CA ASN A 77 -20.24 -2.39 16.44
C ASN A 77 -19.64 -1.03 16.08
N GLU A 78 -18.55 -0.64 16.73
CA GLU A 78 -17.56 0.27 16.15
C GLU A 78 -17.01 -0.46 14.92
N GLY A 79 -17.86 -0.60 13.91
CA GLY A 79 -17.54 -1.18 12.64
C GLY A 79 -16.72 -0.13 11.93
N THR A 80 -15.47 -0.44 11.68
CA THR A 80 -14.76 0.08 10.53
C THR A 80 -15.75 0.16 9.36
N ASN A 81 -15.98 1.35 8.81
CA ASN A 81 -16.76 1.56 7.58
C ASN A 81 -16.01 0.84 6.44
N GLU A 82 -16.14 -0.48 6.37
CA GLU A 82 -15.61 -1.27 5.27
C GLU A 82 -16.63 -1.20 4.14
N LEU A 83 -16.23 -0.68 2.99
CA LEU A 83 -17.09 -0.56 1.81
C LEU A 83 -17.63 -1.93 1.39
N ASP A 84 -18.91 -1.96 1.01
CA ASP A 84 -19.53 -3.19 0.50
C ASP A 84 -19.09 -3.47 -0.96
N ASP A 85 -19.33 -4.69 -1.47
CA ASP A 85 -18.87 -5.10 -2.82
C ASP A 85 -19.47 -4.20 -3.92
N ARG A 86 -20.71 -3.76 -3.70
CA ARG A 86 -21.45 -2.98 -4.68
C ARG A 86 -20.96 -1.54 -4.72
N GLU A 87 -20.61 -0.98 -3.56
CA GLU A 87 -19.98 0.34 -3.47
C GLU A 87 -18.62 0.34 -4.15
N ILE A 88 -17.78 -0.69 -3.92
CA ILE A 88 -16.49 -0.83 -4.60
C ILE A 88 -16.66 -0.99 -6.12
N GLN A 89 -17.66 -1.77 -6.55
CA GLN A 89 -17.98 -1.94 -7.96
C GLN A 89 -18.44 -0.63 -8.61
N GLU A 90 -19.31 0.14 -7.93
CA GLU A 90 -19.77 1.45 -8.40
C GLU A 90 -18.59 2.43 -8.53
N ILE A 91 -17.65 2.42 -7.57
CA ILE A 91 -16.40 3.20 -7.65
C ILE A 91 -15.55 2.76 -8.84
N ALA A 92 -15.30 1.46 -9.03
CA ALA A 92 -14.51 0.94 -10.14
C ALA A 92 -15.09 1.39 -11.49
N GLN A 93 -16.40 1.24 -11.68
CA GLN A 93 -17.09 1.66 -12.90
C GLN A 93 -16.99 3.16 -13.13
N GLU A 94 -17.18 3.97 -12.09
CA GLU A 94 -17.06 5.42 -12.18
C GLU A 94 -15.64 5.85 -12.54
N THR A 95 -14.61 5.29 -11.89
CA THR A 95 -13.20 5.60 -12.20
C THR A 95 -12.86 5.20 -13.63
N ILE A 96 -13.24 4.00 -14.08
CA ILE A 96 -13.00 3.55 -15.46
C ILE A 96 -13.61 4.54 -16.47
N LEU A 97 -14.82 5.05 -16.21
CA LEU A 97 -15.51 6.00 -17.11
C LEU A 97 -14.90 7.40 -17.11
N GLN A 98 -14.18 7.77 -16.05
CA GLN A 98 -13.51 9.08 -15.95
C GLN A 98 -12.19 9.12 -16.71
N HIS A 99 -11.57 7.97 -16.98
CA HIS A 99 -10.30 7.85 -17.69
C HIS A 99 -10.50 7.50 -19.17
N ASP A 100 -9.77 8.18 -20.06
CA ASP A 100 -9.80 7.92 -21.51
C ASP A 100 -8.82 6.79 -21.87
N LEU A 101 -9.19 5.56 -21.53
CA LEU A 101 -8.34 4.39 -21.75
C LEU A 101 -8.41 3.92 -23.21
N ASN A 102 -7.24 3.59 -23.78
CA ASN A 102 -7.17 3.06 -25.13
C ASN A 102 -7.52 1.56 -25.17
N GLU A 103 -8.79 1.26 -25.38
CA GLU A 103 -9.34 -0.08 -25.56
C GLU A 103 -8.71 -0.91 -26.70
N SER A 104 -8.04 -0.27 -27.65
CA SER A 104 -7.41 -0.92 -28.82
C SER A 104 -5.89 -1.03 -28.69
N ALA A 105 -5.30 -0.65 -27.56
CA ALA A 105 -3.86 -0.74 -27.34
C ALA A 105 -3.41 -2.20 -27.23
N THR A 106 -2.67 -2.66 -28.24
CA THR A 106 -2.07 -4.00 -28.26
C THR A 106 -0.57 -3.99 -27.93
N GLU A 107 0.04 -2.81 -27.94
CA GLU A 107 1.48 -2.64 -27.67
C GLU A 107 1.68 -2.02 -26.30
N LEU A 108 2.74 -2.46 -25.62
CA LEU A 108 3.20 -1.88 -24.36
C LEU A 108 3.84 -0.51 -24.64
N SER A 109 3.08 0.56 -24.47
CA SER A 109 3.57 1.95 -24.59
C SER A 109 3.54 2.67 -23.25
N GLU A 110 4.44 3.65 -23.07
CA GLU A 110 4.48 4.50 -21.88
C GLU A 110 3.15 5.22 -21.66
N GLU A 111 2.52 5.72 -22.72
CA GLU A 111 1.21 6.38 -22.65
C GLU A 111 0.12 5.44 -22.14
N THR A 112 0.09 4.18 -22.61
CA THR A 112 -0.89 3.21 -22.13
C THR A 112 -0.64 2.88 -20.66
N LEU A 113 0.61 2.63 -20.28
CA LEU A 113 0.99 2.37 -18.90
C LEU A 113 0.63 3.53 -17.98
N TYR A 114 0.94 4.77 -18.40
CA TYR A 114 0.63 6.00 -17.68
C TYR A 114 -0.87 6.11 -17.36
N ASN A 115 -1.73 5.93 -18.36
CA ASN A 115 -3.18 6.02 -18.16
C ASN A 115 -3.70 4.94 -17.19
N HIS A 116 -3.15 3.73 -17.24
CA HIS A 116 -3.51 2.65 -16.31
C HIS A 116 -2.99 2.88 -14.88
N PHE A 117 -1.81 3.48 -14.72
CA PHE A 117 -1.31 3.89 -13.40
C PHE A 117 -2.15 5.02 -12.80
N LEU A 118 -2.56 6.01 -13.61
CA LEU A 118 -3.46 7.07 -13.17
C LEU A 118 -4.81 6.51 -12.70
N LEU A 119 -5.43 5.65 -13.51
CA LEU A 119 -6.67 4.98 -13.14
C LEU A 119 -6.53 4.23 -11.81
N PHE A 120 -5.43 3.49 -11.63
CA PHE A 120 -5.20 2.75 -10.40
C PHE A 120 -5.03 3.68 -9.18
N SER A 121 -4.30 4.79 -9.35
CA SER A 121 -4.12 5.77 -8.28
C SER A 121 -5.44 6.41 -7.86
N ASP A 122 -6.25 6.84 -8.84
CA ASP A 122 -7.56 7.45 -8.58
C ASP A 122 -8.54 6.44 -7.95
N TYR A 123 -8.52 5.19 -8.42
CA TYR A 123 -9.32 4.11 -7.83
C TYR A 123 -8.96 3.88 -6.36
N ARG A 124 -7.66 3.74 -6.08
CA ARG A 124 -7.16 3.45 -4.73
C ARG A 124 -7.38 4.62 -3.76
N SER A 125 -7.21 5.85 -4.22
CA SER A 125 -7.46 7.05 -3.40
C SER A 125 -8.93 7.16 -3.01
N THR A 126 -9.84 6.80 -3.93
CA THR A 126 -11.30 6.81 -3.66
C THR A 126 -11.70 5.73 -2.65
N ILE A 127 -11.11 4.54 -2.71
CA ILE A 127 -11.45 3.42 -1.79
C ILE A 127 -10.88 3.60 -0.39
N SER A 128 -9.69 4.18 -0.27
CA SER A 128 -9.00 4.24 1.02
C SER A 128 -9.52 5.34 1.94
N GLU A 129 -10.44 6.20 1.47
CA GLU A 129 -10.92 7.41 2.16
C GLU A 129 -9.78 8.28 2.75
N GLU A 130 -8.56 8.16 2.24
CA GLU A 130 -7.44 9.02 2.63
C GLU A 130 -7.66 10.39 1.99
N GLU A 131 -8.39 11.26 2.69
CA GLU A 131 -8.49 12.69 2.39
C GLU A 131 -7.07 13.29 2.34
N ASP A 132 -6.74 13.90 1.20
CA ASP A 132 -5.76 14.98 1.05
C ASP A 132 -4.25 14.67 1.20
N LEU A 133 -3.71 13.85 0.31
CA LEU A 133 -2.31 14.02 -0.15
C LEU A 133 -2.21 13.67 -1.65
N ALA A 134 -2.53 14.60 -2.57
CA ALA A 134 -1.93 14.69 -3.93
C ALA A 134 -2.72 15.48 -5.01
N SER A 135 -3.43 16.58 -4.72
CA SER A 135 -4.08 17.34 -5.83
C SER A 135 -3.12 18.03 -6.82
N ASN A 136 -1.80 17.93 -6.63
CA ASN A 136 -0.75 18.31 -7.60
C ASN A 136 0.29 17.20 -7.84
N GLU A 137 0.10 15.99 -7.31
CA GLU A 137 1.04 14.85 -7.42
C GLU A 137 0.50 13.71 -8.31
N ASN A 138 -0.77 13.73 -8.71
CA ASN A 138 -1.34 12.62 -9.52
C ASN A 138 -0.65 12.43 -10.88
N GLU A 139 -0.19 13.48 -11.56
CA GLU A 139 0.50 13.33 -12.85
C GLU A 139 1.89 12.67 -12.69
N SER A 140 2.66 13.04 -11.66
CA SER A 140 3.97 12.40 -11.39
C SER A 140 3.81 10.98 -10.84
N GLN A 141 2.68 10.67 -10.19
CA GLN A 141 2.34 9.34 -9.71
C GLN A 141 2.09 8.33 -10.85
N GLY A 142 1.66 8.77 -12.03
CA GLY A 142 1.51 7.91 -13.20
C GLY A 142 2.77 7.86 -14.07
N GLU A 143 3.43 9.00 -14.26
CA GLU A 143 4.53 9.16 -15.23
C GLU A 143 5.76 8.34 -14.84
N TRP A 144 6.20 8.45 -13.58
CA TRP A 144 7.40 7.73 -13.14
C TRP A 144 7.23 6.20 -13.18
N PRO A 145 6.16 5.61 -12.61
CA PRO A 145 5.97 4.16 -12.69
C PRO A 145 5.81 3.64 -14.13
N ALA A 146 5.21 4.42 -15.03
CA ALA A 146 5.11 4.07 -16.44
C ALA A 146 6.48 4.03 -17.13
N ILE A 147 7.30 5.07 -16.94
CA ILE A 147 8.67 5.14 -17.46
C ILE A 147 9.51 4.00 -16.87
N GLU A 148 9.41 3.78 -15.56
CA GLU A 148 10.17 2.72 -14.89
C GLU A 148 9.80 1.35 -15.46
N LEU A 149 8.50 1.03 -15.54
CA LEU A 149 8.04 -0.25 -16.05
C LEU A 149 8.42 -0.46 -17.52
N LYS A 150 8.36 0.60 -18.33
CA LYS A 150 8.84 0.55 -19.71
C LYS A 150 10.35 0.33 -19.76
N GLY A 151 11.11 0.95 -18.86
CA GLY A 151 12.55 0.73 -18.71
C GLY A 151 12.90 -0.72 -18.37
N TRP A 152 12.15 -1.34 -17.45
CA TRP A 152 12.27 -2.78 -17.17
C TRP A 152 12.09 -3.63 -18.42
N TYR A 153 11.04 -3.34 -19.20
CA TYR A 153 10.77 -4.04 -20.46
C TYR A 153 11.89 -3.83 -21.48
N ASP A 154 12.28 -2.58 -21.74
CA ASP A 154 13.27 -2.25 -22.77
C ASP A 154 14.64 -2.83 -22.44
N HIS A 155 15.09 -2.71 -21.19
CA HIS A 155 16.34 -3.28 -20.74
C HIS A 155 16.37 -4.81 -20.89
N ALA A 156 15.27 -5.49 -20.51
CA ALA A 156 15.16 -6.94 -20.71
C ALA A 156 15.20 -7.36 -22.18
N VAL A 157 14.58 -6.58 -23.08
CA VAL A 157 14.61 -6.82 -24.53
C VAL A 157 16.02 -6.60 -25.09
N GLU A 158 16.68 -5.52 -24.69
CA GLU A 158 17.99 -5.11 -25.20
C GLU A 158 19.12 -6.03 -24.74
N GLU A 159 19.21 -6.30 -23.44
CA GLU A 159 20.34 -7.03 -22.84
C GLU A 159 20.12 -8.54 -22.79
N TYR A 160 18.87 -9.00 -22.59
CA TYR A 160 18.53 -10.40 -22.33
C TYR A 160 17.66 -11.06 -23.42
N GLN A 161 17.43 -10.35 -24.54
CA GLN A 161 16.62 -10.81 -25.66
C GLN A 161 15.20 -11.25 -25.26
N PHE A 162 14.66 -10.64 -24.21
CA PHE A 162 13.30 -10.89 -23.76
C PHE A 162 12.31 -10.62 -24.90
N THR A 163 11.28 -11.47 -25.01
CA THR A 163 10.20 -11.29 -25.99
C THR A 163 8.87 -11.46 -25.26
N TYR A 164 8.08 -10.38 -25.24
CA TYR A 164 6.77 -10.42 -24.63
C TYR A 164 5.75 -11.18 -25.45
N SER A 165 4.95 -11.98 -24.75
CA SER A 165 3.79 -12.68 -25.30
C SER A 165 2.67 -12.62 -24.27
N GLU A 166 1.56 -12.02 -24.66
CA GLU A 166 0.36 -11.89 -23.83
C GLU A 166 -0.14 -13.25 -23.33
N ASP A 167 -0.19 -14.26 -24.21
CA ASP A 167 -0.59 -15.63 -23.84
C ASP A 167 0.31 -16.21 -22.73
N HIS A 168 1.62 -16.04 -22.84
CA HIS A 168 2.58 -16.52 -21.83
C HIS A 168 2.50 -15.71 -20.54
N PHE A 169 2.25 -14.40 -20.63
CA PHE A 169 2.06 -13.53 -19.48
C PHE A 169 0.81 -13.93 -18.68
N LEU A 170 -0.33 -14.13 -19.36
CA LEU A 170 -1.56 -14.60 -18.73
C LEU A 170 -1.43 -16.04 -18.21
N GLN A 171 -0.59 -16.88 -18.83
CA GLN A 171 -0.26 -18.20 -18.29
C GLN A 171 0.54 -18.09 -16.99
N PHE A 172 1.57 -17.22 -16.94
CA PHE A 172 2.36 -16.96 -15.74
C PHE A 172 1.48 -16.54 -14.55
N ILE A 173 0.59 -15.56 -14.75
CA ILE A 173 -0.33 -15.09 -13.69
C ILE A 173 -1.17 -16.25 -13.13
N ARG A 174 -1.66 -17.14 -14.01
CA ARG A 174 -2.47 -18.30 -13.63
C ARG A 174 -1.66 -19.37 -12.90
N GLU A 175 -0.45 -19.67 -13.37
CA GLU A 175 0.40 -20.72 -12.79
C GLU A 175 0.91 -20.33 -11.40
N GLU A 176 1.26 -19.06 -11.21
CA GLU A 176 1.70 -18.51 -9.92
C GLU A 176 0.55 -18.18 -8.98
N ASN A 177 -0.71 -18.33 -9.41
CA ASN A 177 -1.92 -18.01 -8.64
C ASN A 177 -1.91 -16.58 -8.06
N LEU A 178 -1.36 -15.61 -8.81
CA LEU A 178 -1.13 -14.24 -8.31
C LEU A 178 -2.44 -13.58 -7.89
N LEU A 179 -3.51 -13.81 -8.66
CA LEU A 179 -4.82 -13.24 -8.39
C LEU A 179 -5.50 -13.83 -7.14
N GLU A 180 -5.12 -15.01 -6.62
CA GLU A 180 -5.84 -15.61 -5.48
C GLU A 180 -5.64 -14.81 -4.18
N ASN A 181 -4.45 -14.24 -3.99
CA ASN A 181 -4.08 -13.53 -2.76
C ASN A 181 -4.29 -12.02 -2.85
N GLU A 182 -4.76 -11.52 -3.99
CA GLU A 182 -4.98 -10.09 -4.16
C GLU A 182 -6.09 -9.54 -3.28
N GLU A 183 -5.96 -8.24 -3.01
CA GLU A 183 -6.97 -7.46 -2.30
C GLU A 183 -8.33 -7.58 -3.02
N ARG A 184 -9.39 -7.71 -2.22
CA ARG A 184 -10.77 -7.80 -2.70
C ARG A 184 -11.11 -6.65 -3.65
N SER A 185 -10.70 -5.43 -3.31
CA SER A 185 -10.95 -4.24 -4.12
C SER A 185 -10.27 -4.33 -5.50
N LEU A 186 -9.02 -4.78 -5.55
CA LEU A 186 -8.27 -4.91 -6.79
C LEU A 186 -8.87 -5.99 -7.71
N LYS A 187 -9.34 -7.11 -7.13
CA LYS A 187 -10.10 -8.13 -7.89
C LYS A 187 -11.35 -7.57 -8.55
N ILE A 188 -12.11 -6.74 -7.83
CA ILE A 188 -13.32 -6.10 -8.39
C ILE A 188 -12.94 -5.16 -9.53
N LEU A 189 -11.85 -4.37 -9.40
CA LEU A 189 -11.38 -3.52 -10.50
C LEU A 189 -11.03 -4.35 -11.75
N PHE A 190 -10.32 -5.46 -11.56
CA PHE A 190 -9.97 -6.37 -12.65
C PHE A 190 -11.21 -6.94 -13.34
N ASP A 191 -12.20 -7.41 -12.58
CA ASP A 191 -13.45 -7.94 -13.12
C ASP A 191 -14.21 -6.87 -13.93
N GLU A 192 -14.27 -5.62 -13.45
CA GLU A 192 -14.95 -4.53 -14.16
C GLU A 192 -14.20 -4.11 -15.44
N LEU A 193 -12.87 -4.10 -15.42
CA LEU A 193 -12.07 -3.86 -16.62
C LEU A 193 -12.28 -4.98 -17.65
N GLU A 194 -12.29 -6.25 -17.24
CA GLU A 194 -12.52 -7.40 -18.12
C GLU A 194 -13.92 -7.34 -18.74
N ASN A 195 -14.94 -7.01 -17.94
CA ASN A 195 -16.31 -6.82 -18.40
C ASN A 195 -16.46 -5.66 -19.39
N THR A 196 -15.62 -4.62 -19.26
CA THR A 196 -15.61 -3.47 -20.17
C THR A 196 -14.91 -3.83 -21.48
N ASN A 197 -13.65 -4.28 -21.39
CA ASN A 197 -12.82 -4.69 -22.53
C ASN A 197 -11.63 -5.54 -22.05
N GLU A 198 -11.46 -6.71 -22.65
CA GLU A 198 -10.38 -7.67 -22.31
C GLU A 198 -8.98 -7.04 -22.36
N ASN A 199 -8.72 -6.14 -23.32
CA ASN A 199 -7.42 -5.45 -23.41
C ASN A 199 -7.17 -4.57 -22.18
N LEU A 200 -8.19 -3.86 -21.68
CA LEU A 200 -8.02 -2.99 -20.51
C LEU A 200 -7.66 -3.80 -19.27
N TYR A 201 -8.27 -4.98 -19.11
CA TYR A 201 -7.89 -5.92 -18.06
C TYR A 201 -6.43 -6.36 -18.21
N ILE A 202 -6.00 -6.77 -19.41
CA ILE A 202 -4.62 -7.19 -19.66
C ILE A 202 -3.63 -6.06 -19.35
N ARG A 203 -3.87 -4.84 -19.83
CA ARG A 203 -3.01 -3.68 -19.55
C ARG A 203 -2.94 -3.35 -18.07
N GLN A 204 -4.05 -3.52 -17.35
CA GLN A 204 -4.03 -3.37 -15.90
C GLN A 204 -3.23 -4.47 -15.21
N LEU A 205 -3.31 -5.72 -15.67
CA LEU A 205 -2.44 -6.78 -15.14
C LEU A 205 -0.96 -6.49 -15.40
N GLU A 206 -0.61 -5.92 -16.55
CA GLU A 206 0.77 -5.56 -16.88
C GLU A 206 1.35 -4.58 -15.84
N ILE A 207 0.60 -3.57 -15.40
CA ILE A 207 1.13 -2.63 -14.39
C ILE A 207 1.45 -3.29 -13.04
N HIS A 208 0.79 -4.41 -12.71
CA HIS A 208 0.98 -5.14 -11.45
C HIS A 208 2.01 -6.26 -11.55
N TYR A 209 2.05 -6.98 -12.67
CA TYR A 209 2.76 -8.26 -12.76
C TYR A 209 3.80 -8.34 -13.87
N LEU A 210 3.99 -7.30 -14.68
CA LEU A 210 4.97 -7.37 -15.76
C LEU A 210 6.41 -7.42 -15.23
N LYS A 211 6.76 -6.71 -14.15
CA LYS A 211 8.10 -6.80 -13.53
C LYS A 211 8.45 -8.23 -13.07
N PRO A 212 7.64 -8.91 -12.22
CA PRO A 212 7.95 -10.28 -11.81
C PRO A 212 7.93 -11.24 -13.01
N TYR A 213 7.05 -11.05 -14.00
CA TYR A 213 7.08 -11.83 -15.23
C TYR A 213 8.41 -11.68 -16.00
N ILE A 214 8.88 -10.45 -16.20
CA ILE A 214 10.18 -10.18 -16.84
C ILE A 214 11.29 -10.89 -16.07
N TRP A 215 11.33 -10.70 -14.75
CA TRP A 215 12.35 -11.30 -13.89
C TRP A 215 12.41 -12.82 -14.04
N GLU A 216 11.27 -13.50 -13.96
CA GLU A 216 11.19 -14.96 -14.07
C GLU A 216 11.73 -15.49 -15.42
N ASN A 217 11.62 -14.70 -16.48
CA ASN A 217 12.13 -15.07 -17.81
C ASN A 217 13.63 -14.79 -17.99
N VAL A 218 14.19 -13.79 -17.30
CA VAL A 218 15.60 -13.37 -17.47
C VAL A 218 16.52 -13.85 -16.36
N LYS A 219 15.99 -14.23 -15.19
CA LYS A 219 16.79 -14.54 -13.99
C LYS A 219 17.87 -15.58 -14.19
N GLN A 220 17.62 -16.60 -15.02
CA GLN A 220 18.63 -17.63 -15.33
C GLN A 220 19.82 -17.06 -16.10
N GLN A 221 19.58 -16.11 -17.01
CA GLN A 221 20.64 -15.46 -17.78
C GLN A 221 21.48 -14.55 -16.88
N VAL A 222 20.81 -13.74 -16.04
CA VAL A 222 21.44 -12.89 -15.03
C VAL A 222 22.30 -13.71 -14.05
N ALA A 223 21.79 -14.85 -13.59
CA ALA A 223 22.53 -15.76 -12.71
C ALA A 223 23.69 -16.48 -13.41
N SER A 224 23.56 -16.80 -14.70
CA SER A 224 24.60 -17.50 -15.49
C SER A 224 25.86 -16.66 -15.69
N ASP A 225 25.71 -15.33 -15.74
CA ASP A 225 26.84 -14.39 -15.76
C ASP A 225 27.58 -14.35 -14.40
N THR A 226 27.01 -14.96 -13.37
CA THR A 226 27.46 -14.90 -11.97
C THR A 226 27.68 -16.28 -11.33
N SER A 227 28.13 -17.29 -12.08
CA SER A 227 28.52 -18.65 -11.60
C SER A 227 27.43 -19.52 -10.92
N GLU A 228 27.38 -20.80 -11.31
CA GLU A 228 26.29 -21.77 -11.08
C GLU A 228 25.96 -22.11 -9.60
N ASP A 229 24.65 -22.35 -9.38
CA ASP A 229 23.88 -22.66 -8.16
C ASP A 229 23.61 -21.47 -7.23
N SER A 230 22.57 -20.69 -7.55
CA SER A 230 22.05 -19.62 -6.69
C SER A 230 21.20 -20.18 -5.54
N THR A 231 21.62 -19.84 -4.33
CA THR A 231 20.78 -19.87 -3.12
C THR A 231 19.69 -18.79 -3.20
N GLU A 232 18.64 -18.89 -2.37
CA GLU A 232 17.56 -17.87 -2.30
C GLU A 232 18.12 -16.46 -2.00
N ASP A 233 19.19 -16.39 -1.20
CA ASP A 233 19.93 -15.15 -0.90
C ASP A 233 20.72 -14.60 -2.11
N GLU A 234 21.11 -15.47 -3.05
CA GLU A 234 21.79 -15.07 -4.30
C GLU A 234 20.78 -14.64 -5.36
N ASP A 235 19.62 -15.30 -5.45
CA ASP A 235 18.55 -14.87 -6.36
C ASP A 235 18.06 -13.45 -6.05
N TYR A 236 17.88 -13.12 -4.78
CA TYR A 236 17.56 -11.76 -4.36
C TYR A 236 18.68 -10.75 -4.71
N GLN A 237 19.95 -11.15 -4.60
CA GLN A 237 21.07 -10.29 -5.01
C GLN A 237 21.10 -10.07 -6.52
N HIS A 238 20.82 -11.10 -7.32
CA HIS A 238 20.72 -10.97 -8.77
C HIS A 238 19.57 -10.05 -9.16
N PHE A 239 18.40 -10.18 -8.53
CA PHE A 239 17.27 -9.28 -8.74
C PHE A 239 17.65 -7.81 -8.46
N ARG A 240 18.34 -7.55 -7.34
CA ARG A 240 18.76 -6.18 -6.97
C ARG A 240 19.84 -5.64 -7.91
N SER A 241 20.72 -6.49 -8.43
CA SER A 241 21.70 -6.08 -9.45
C SER A 241 21.00 -5.67 -10.73
N PHE A 242 20.05 -6.49 -11.19
CA PHE A 242 19.23 -6.22 -12.38
C PHE A 242 18.42 -4.93 -12.23
N GLU A 243 17.76 -4.73 -11.08
CA GLU A 243 17.04 -3.49 -10.77
C GLU A 243 17.96 -2.25 -10.80
N GLN A 244 19.19 -2.37 -10.28
CA GLN A 244 20.16 -1.28 -10.29
C GLN A 244 20.65 -0.94 -11.70
N GLU A 245 20.82 -1.94 -12.57
CA GLU A 245 21.17 -1.74 -13.98
C GLU A 245 20.08 -0.95 -14.70
N ILE A 246 18.82 -1.36 -14.54
CA ILE A 246 17.66 -0.64 -15.08
C ILE A 246 17.60 0.80 -14.55
N LEU A 247 17.80 1.00 -13.24
CA LEU A 247 17.80 2.34 -12.66
C LEU A 247 18.91 3.22 -13.25
N ASN A 248 20.11 2.68 -13.46
CA ASN A 248 21.21 3.42 -14.08
C ASN A 248 20.86 3.82 -15.51
N ASP A 249 20.27 2.92 -16.29
CA ASP A 249 19.81 3.19 -17.65
C ASP A 249 18.73 4.28 -17.68
N LEU A 250 17.79 4.24 -16.72
CA LEU A 250 16.76 5.26 -16.57
C LEU A 250 17.34 6.62 -16.21
N ILE A 251 18.33 6.68 -15.32
CA ILE A 251 19.03 7.94 -14.97
C ILE A 251 19.76 8.52 -16.19
N GLU A 252 20.38 7.68 -17.01
CA GLU A 252 21.06 8.13 -18.23
C GLU A 252 20.08 8.62 -19.29
N LYS A 253 18.93 7.94 -19.44
CA LYS A 253 17.91 8.24 -20.46
C LYS A 253 16.99 9.41 -20.06
N HIS A 254 16.75 9.61 -18.75
CA HIS A 254 15.83 10.61 -18.20
C HIS A 254 16.45 11.42 -17.04
N PRO A 255 17.59 12.11 -17.25
CA PRO A 255 18.27 12.86 -16.19
C PRO A 255 17.39 13.95 -15.56
N GLU A 256 16.47 14.54 -16.32
CA GLU A 256 15.53 15.56 -15.86
C GLU A 256 14.63 15.10 -14.70
N MET A 257 14.37 13.79 -14.60
CA MET A 257 13.54 13.21 -13.55
C MET A 257 14.28 13.07 -12.22
N PHE A 258 15.62 13.11 -12.24
CA PHE A 258 16.48 12.91 -11.07
C PHE A 258 17.20 14.19 -10.61
N GLU A 259 17.17 15.24 -11.43
CA GLU A 259 17.79 16.54 -11.13
C GLU A 259 16.85 17.52 -10.40
N SER A 260 15.58 17.16 -10.18
CA SER A 260 14.59 17.99 -9.48
C SER A 260 14.51 17.70 -7.97
N GLU A 261 15.55 18.06 -7.22
CA GLU A 261 15.50 18.33 -5.77
C GLU A 261 16.26 19.62 -5.40
#